data_AF-A0A5N5IA24-F1
#
_entry.id   AF-A0A5N5IA24-F1
#
_cell.length_a   1.000
_cell.length_b   1.000
_cell.length_c   1.000
_cell.angle_alpha   90.00
_cell.angle_beta   90.00
_cell.angle_gamma   90.00
#
_symmetry.space_group_name_H-M   'P 1'
#
loop_
_entity.id
_entity.type
_entity.pdbx_description
1 polymer ?
#
loop_
_entity_poly.entity_id
_entity_poly.type
_entity_poly.pdbx_seq_one_letter_code
_entity_poly.pdbx_strand_id
1 'polypeptide(L)'
;MGKIWCTFAACRFIADWVPIRVYRNHADKGVAFPMWQPMNIKASLWNGNSWATRGGRDKIDWSKGPFTASLRNHKIDACVWKGNARFCRAESLTNRWNKERFILGEVRDFLEVISEANE
;
A
#
# COMPACT_ATOMS: atom_id res chain seq x y z
N MET A 1 -5.64 -3.18 -11.73
CA MET A 1 -4.33 -3.40 -11.08
C MET A 1 -4.27 -2.59 -9.80
N GLY A 2 -4.12 -3.26 -8.65
CA GLY A 2 -3.99 -2.60 -7.35
C GLY A 2 -2.56 -2.15 -7.08
N LYS A 3 -2.37 -0.93 -6.58
CA LYS A 3 -1.05 -0.41 -6.18
C LYS A 3 -1.13 0.19 -4.78
N ILE A 4 -0.07 0.00 -4.00
CA ILE A 4 0.13 0.65 -2.71
C ILE A 4 1.39 1.49 -2.85
N TRP A 5 1.27 2.78 -2.54
CA TRP A 5 2.36 3.74 -2.65
C TRP A 5 2.51 4.49 -1.33
N CYS A 6 3.57 4.21 -0.58
CA CYS A 6 3.85 4.84 0.70
C CYS A 6 5.13 5.67 0.64
N THR A 7 5.03 6.92 1.09
CA THR A 7 6.14 7.85 1.30
C THR A 7 6.15 8.28 2.77
N PHE A 8 7.13 9.10 3.18
CA PHE A 8 7.12 9.67 4.52
C PHE A 8 5.92 10.61 4.78
N ALA A 9 5.30 11.15 3.71
CA ALA A 9 4.22 12.12 3.80
C ALA A 9 2.82 11.49 3.67
N ALA A 10 2.67 10.39 2.93
CA ALA A 10 1.38 9.74 2.74
C ALA A 10 1.48 8.29 2.24
N CYS A 11 0.49 7.47 2.60
CA CYS A 11 0.23 6.17 1.99
C CYS A 11 -1.04 6.23 1.12
N ARG A 12 -0.94 5.81 -0.14
CA ARG A 12 -2.04 5.78 -1.10
C ARG A 12 -2.37 4.35 -1.50
N PHE A 13 -3.66 4.07 -1.56
CA PHE A 13 -4.23 2.83 -2.06
C PHE A 13 -4.92 3.15 -3.38
N ILE A 14 -4.48 2.49 -4.44
CA ILE A 14 -4.88 2.79 -5.81
C ILE A 14 -5.46 1.53 -6.42
N ALA A 15 -6.62 1.66 -7.06
CA ALA A 15 -7.24 0.62 -7.87
C ALA A 15 -7.46 1.18 -9.27
N ASP A 16 -6.95 0.47 -10.28
CA ASP A 16 -7.13 0.86 -11.69
C ASP A 16 -6.80 2.31 -11.96
N TRP A 17 -5.64 2.74 -11.44
CA TRP A 17 -5.11 4.10 -11.61
C TRP A 17 -5.85 5.19 -10.84
N VAL A 18 -6.94 4.85 -10.16
CA VAL A 18 -7.72 5.76 -9.34
C VAL A 18 -7.35 5.57 -7.86
N PRO A 19 -6.95 6.64 -7.15
CA PRO A 19 -6.73 6.57 -5.71
C PRO A 19 -8.08 6.38 -5.00
N ILE A 20 -8.25 5.23 -4.32
CA ILE A 20 -9.46 4.93 -3.54
C ILE A 20 -9.32 5.42 -2.08
N ARG A 21 -8.09 5.57 -1.60
CA ARG A 21 -7.81 6.09 -0.25
C ARG A 21 -6.42 6.69 -0.17
N VAL A 22 -6.32 7.83 0.54
CA VAL A 22 -5.06 8.48 0.89
C VAL A 22 -5.01 8.68 2.40
N TYR A 23 -4.00 8.11 3.04
CA TYR A 23 -3.71 8.34 4.45
C TYR A 23 -2.50 9.26 4.55
N ARG A 24 -2.72 10.52 4.94
CA ARG A 24 -1.67 11.53 5.06
C ARG A 24 -1.02 11.45 6.44
N ASN A 25 0.28 11.76 6.49
CA ASN A 25 1.01 11.88 7.73
C ASN A 25 0.57 13.16 8.43
N HIS A 26 -0.11 12.98 9.56
CA HIS A 26 -0.56 14.04 10.45
C HIS A 26 0.08 13.89 11.84
N ALA A 27 1.35 13.48 11.88
CA ALA A 27 2.12 13.37 13.12
C ALA A 27 2.22 14.73 13.85
N ASP A 28 2.17 15.84 13.12
CA ASP A 28 2.04 17.21 13.65
C ASP A 28 0.78 17.40 14.50
N LYS A 29 -0.28 16.66 14.19
CA LYS A 29 -1.56 16.65 14.93
C LYS A 29 -1.67 15.47 15.91
N GLY A 30 -0.56 14.77 16.18
CA GLY A 30 -0.52 13.62 17.07
C GLY A 30 -1.11 12.33 16.49
N VAL A 31 -1.39 12.28 15.19
CA VAL A 31 -1.93 11.08 14.53
C VAL A 31 -0.78 10.12 14.20
N ALA A 32 -0.90 8.87 14.61
CA ALA A 32 0.11 7.86 14.33
C ALA A 32 0.25 7.59 12.82
N PHE A 33 1.50 7.51 12.35
CA PHE A 33 1.85 7.16 10.98
C PHE A 33 3.06 6.21 10.96
N PRO A 34 3.05 5.15 10.12
CA PRO A 34 4.11 4.14 10.09
C PRO A 34 5.38 4.66 9.39
N MET A 35 6.16 5.50 10.08
CA MET A 35 7.44 6.03 9.55
C MET A 35 8.67 5.21 9.97
N TRP A 36 8.67 4.69 11.21
CA TRP A 36 9.89 4.20 11.87
C TRP A 36 9.93 2.69 12.04
N GLN A 37 8.89 1.99 11.61
CA GLN A 37 8.75 0.55 11.75
C GLN A 37 8.83 -0.10 10.37
N PRO A 38 9.88 -0.88 10.07
CA PRO A 38 9.96 -1.65 8.85
C PRO A 38 8.76 -2.58 8.71
N MET A 39 8.20 -2.67 7.50
CA MET A 39 7.01 -3.48 7.22
C MET A 39 7.34 -4.63 6.27
N ASN A 40 6.50 -5.67 6.33
CA ASN A 40 6.53 -6.79 5.40
C ASN A 40 5.22 -6.87 4.64
N ILE A 41 5.29 -7.23 3.36
CA ILE A 41 4.12 -7.51 2.54
C ILE A 41 3.65 -8.93 2.84
N LYS A 42 2.36 -9.11 3.12
CA LYS A 42 1.73 -10.41 3.37
C LYS A 42 0.48 -10.54 2.51
N ALA A 43 0.28 -11.74 1.97
CA ALA A 43 -0.96 -12.14 1.31
C ALA A 43 -1.41 -13.47 1.93
N SER A 44 -2.70 -13.58 2.23
CA SER A 44 -3.28 -14.75 2.88
C SER A 44 -4.71 -14.96 2.40
N LEU A 45 -5.08 -16.20 2.12
CA LEU A 45 -6.46 -16.62 1.91
C LEU A 45 -6.91 -17.38 3.16
N TRP A 46 -7.94 -16.90 3.84
CA TRP A 46 -8.39 -17.48 5.10
C TRP A 46 -9.89 -17.23 5.33
N ASN A 47 -10.47 -17.96 6.29
CA ASN A 47 -11.89 -17.92 6.60
C ASN A 47 -12.25 -16.81 7.60
N GLY A 48 -12.95 -15.77 7.15
CA GLY A 48 -13.44 -14.65 7.96
C GLY A 48 -14.93 -14.72 8.35
N ASN A 49 -15.53 -15.91 8.50
CA ASN A 49 -16.97 -16.11 8.70
C ASN A 49 -17.64 -15.31 9.83
N SER A 50 -16.91 -14.83 10.83
CA SER A 50 -17.48 -14.03 11.91
C SER A 50 -17.78 -12.58 11.50
N TRP A 51 -17.19 -12.07 10.41
CA TRP A 51 -17.29 -10.64 10.05
C TRP A 51 -17.31 -10.32 8.55
N ALA A 52 -16.74 -11.17 7.68
CA ALA A 52 -16.39 -10.79 6.31
C ALA A 52 -17.60 -10.46 5.41
N THR A 53 -18.65 -11.29 5.45
CA THR A 53 -19.79 -11.20 4.52
C THR A 53 -21.07 -10.81 5.24
N ARG A 54 -21.66 -9.67 4.87
CA ARG A 54 -22.82 -9.05 5.55
C ARG A 54 -22.64 -8.97 7.08
N GLY A 55 -21.43 -8.63 7.53
CA GLY A 55 -21.10 -8.58 8.97
C GLY A 55 -21.10 -9.95 9.65
N GLY A 56 -20.84 -11.03 8.91
CA GLY A 56 -20.80 -12.41 9.41
C GLY A 56 -22.14 -13.16 9.36
N ARG A 57 -23.18 -12.59 8.74
CA ARG A 57 -24.48 -13.26 8.57
C ARG A 57 -24.41 -14.39 7.55
N ASP A 58 -23.62 -14.21 6.50
CA ASP A 58 -23.37 -15.26 5.51
C ASP A 58 -22.14 -16.05 5.91
N LYS A 59 -22.30 -17.37 6.03
CA LYS A 59 -21.20 -18.28 6.30
C LYS A 59 -20.68 -18.87 4.99
N ILE A 60 -19.40 -19.21 4.98
CA ILE A 60 -18.77 -19.94 3.88
C ILE A 60 -19.50 -21.26 3.63
N ASP A 61 -19.77 -21.53 2.37
CA ASP A 61 -20.28 -22.82 1.91
C ASP A 61 -19.10 -23.68 1.45
N TRP A 62 -18.66 -24.59 2.32
CA TRP A 62 -17.52 -25.46 2.05
C TRP A 62 -17.72 -26.42 0.87
N SER A 63 -18.96 -26.66 0.44
CA SER A 63 -19.24 -27.46 -0.75
C SER A 63 -18.72 -26.82 -2.05
N LYS A 64 -18.48 -25.50 -2.03
CA LYS A 64 -17.95 -24.73 -3.16
C LYS A 64 -16.41 -24.66 -3.18
N GLY A 65 -15.75 -25.40 -2.30
CA GLY A 65 -14.30 -25.53 -2.30
C GLY A 65 -13.78 -26.31 -3.52
N PRO A 66 -12.52 -26.10 -3.94
CA PRO A 66 -11.50 -25.25 -3.33
C PRO A 66 -11.61 -23.76 -3.71
N PHE A 67 -11.43 -22.88 -2.72
CA PHE A 67 -11.34 -21.44 -2.95
C PHE A 67 -9.94 -21.09 -3.45
N THR A 68 -9.84 -20.60 -4.69
CA THR A 68 -8.55 -20.31 -5.33
C THR A 68 -8.40 -18.81 -5.56
N ALA A 69 -7.28 -18.25 -5.11
CA ALA A 69 -6.86 -16.89 -5.41
C ALA A 69 -5.55 -16.93 -6.22
N SER A 70 -5.52 -16.23 -7.36
CA SER A 70 -4.30 -16.11 -8.19
C SER A 70 -3.76 -14.69 -8.08
N LEU A 71 -2.49 -14.57 -7.70
CA LEU A 71 -1.74 -13.32 -7.73
C LEU A 71 -0.73 -13.40 -8.88
N ARG A 72 -0.67 -12.36 -9.71
CA ARG A 72 0.26 -12.26 -10.84
C ARG A 72 0.87 -10.87 -10.89
N ASN A 73 2.02 -10.75 -11.56
CA ASN A 73 2.69 -9.48 -11.84
C ASN A 73 2.94 -8.62 -10.59
N HIS A 74 3.50 -9.22 -9.54
CA HIS A 74 3.90 -8.49 -8.33
C HIS A 74 5.23 -7.75 -8.59
N LYS A 75 5.22 -6.42 -8.49
CA LYS A 75 6.41 -5.56 -8.52
C LYS A 75 6.54 -4.91 -7.15
N ILE A 76 7.72 -5.03 -6.54
CA ILE A 76 8.04 -4.39 -5.27
C ILE A 76 9.20 -3.44 -5.54
N ASP A 77 8.90 -2.14 -5.49
CA ASP A 77 9.91 -1.09 -5.50
C ASP A 77 9.91 -0.45 -4.12
N ALA A 78 10.91 -0.82 -3.31
CA ALA A 78 10.94 -0.51 -1.90
C ALA A 78 12.37 -0.32 -1.39
N CYS A 79 12.48 0.51 -0.36
CA CYS A 79 13.71 0.69 0.38
C CYS A 79 13.84 -0.45 1.41
N VAL A 80 14.80 -1.34 1.19
CA VAL A 80 14.94 -2.58 1.97
C VAL A 80 15.67 -2.32 3.28
N TRP A 81 15.03 -2.64 4.40
CA TRP A 81 15.63 -2.54 5.72
C TRP A 81 16.71 -3.61 5.92
N LYS A 82 17.94 -3.18 6.25
CA LYS A 82 19.09 -4.05 6.51
C LYS A 82 19.57 -3.99 7.97
N GLY A 83 18.66 -3.79 8.91
CA GLY A 83 18.99 -3.70 10.35
C GLY A 83 19.51 -2.33 10.79
N ASN A 84 19.72 -1.39 9.87
CA ASN A 84 20.21 -0.04 10.17
C ASN A 84 19.52 1.01 9.28
N ALA A 85 19.01 2.07 9.91
CA ALA A 85 18.31 3.17 9.23
C ALA A 85 19.19 3.97 8.26
N ARG A 86 20.53 3.88 8.36
CA ARG A 86 21.42 4.51 7.37
C ARG A 86 21.22 3.97 5.96
N PHE A 87 20.85 2.70 5.81
CA PHE A 87 20.62 2.08 4.51
C PHE A 87 19.22 2.34 3.97
N CYS A 88 18.28 2.65 4.85
CA CYS A 88 16.92 2.93 4.46
C CYS A 88 16.27 3.96 5.38
N ARG A 89 16.14 5.20 4.87
CA ARG A 89 15.44 6.29 5.55
C ARG A 89 14.16 6.63 4.82
N ALA A 90 13.08 6.79 5.58
CA ALA A 90 11.77 7.16 5.04
C ALA A 90 11.82 8.45 4.22
N GLU A 91 12.64 9.43 4.63
CA GLU A 91 12.75 10.75 4.01
C GLU A 91 13.83 10.83 2.91
N SER A 92 14.53 9.73 2.58
CA SER A 92 15.63 9.81 1.62
C SER A 92 15.15 10.26 0.25
N LEU A 93 15.72 11.35 -0.28
CA LEU A 93 15.41 11.87 -1.63
C LEU A 93 15.96 10.97 -2.74
N THR A 94 16.87 10.04 -2.42
CA THR A 94 17.33 9.01 -3.35
C THR A 94 16.21 8.04 -3.74
N ASN A 95 15.21 7.88 -2.88
CA ASN A 95 14.06 7.06 -3.16
C ASN A 95 13.18 7.78 -4.18
N ARG A 96 12.92 7.15 -5.34
CA ARG A 96 12.16 7.77 -6.43
C ARG A 96 10.81 8.31 -5.96
N TRP A 97 10.17 7.66 -4.99
CA TRP A 97 8.85 8.02 -4.48
C TRP A 97 8.83 9.23 -3.54
N ASN A 98 9.99 9.76 -3.16
CA ASN A 98 10.12 10.96 -2.32
C ASN A 98 10.48 12.22 -3.10
N LYS A 99 10.46 12.22 -4.45
CA LYS A 99 10.62 13.48 -5.20
C LYS A 99 9.38 14.37 -4.99
N GLU A 100 9.56 15.68 -5.02
CA GLU A 100 8.50 16.68 -4.73
C GLU A 100 7.22 16.43 -5.51
N ARG A 101 7.31 16.12 -6.81
CA ARG A 101 6.16 15.77 -7.68
C ARG A 101 5.31 14.63 -7.11
N PHE A 102 5.92 13.64 -6.46
CA PHE A 102 5.21 12.49 -5.87
C PHE A 102 4.65 12.80 -4.47
N ILE A 103 5.19 13.79 -3.77
CA ILE A 103 4.75 14.18 -2.43
C ILE A 103 3.62 15.21 -2.49
N LEU A 104 3.80 16.24 -3.31
CA LEU A 104 2.93 17.41 -3.43
C LEU A 104 1.88 17.28 -4.53
N GLY A 105 2.00 16.29 -5.43
CA GLY A 105 1.11 16.13 -6.59
C GLY A 105 -0.37 16.02 -6.19
N GLU A 106 -1.21 16.78 -6.89
CA GLU A 106 -2.66 16.72 -6.76
C GLU A 106 -3.20 15.39 -7.33
N VAL A 107 -4.47 15.07 -7.10
CA VAL A 107 -5.12 13.84 -7.60
C VAL A 107 -4.98 13.68 -9.13
N ARG A 108 -4.83 14.79 -9.88
CA ARG A 108 -4.62 14.76 -11.33
C ARG A 108 -3.21 14.31 -11.74
N ASP A 109 -2.20 14.63 -10.92
CA ASP A 109 -0.81 14.23 -11.16
C ASP A 109 -0.59 12.73 -10.92
N PHE A 110 -1.51 12.06 -10.22
CA PHE A 110 -1.41 10.62 -9.98
C PHE A 110 -1.38 9.80 -11.26
N LEU A 111 -2.12 10.15 -12.31
CA LEU A 111 -2.14 9.35 -13.53
C LEU A 111 -0.77 9.33 -14.23
N GLU A 112 -0.08 10.47 -14.28
CA GLU A 112 1.29 10.57 -14.82
C GLU A 112 2.32 9.89 -13.90
N VAL A 113 2.16 10.05 -12.58
CA VAL A 113 3.02 9.41 -11.57
C VAL A 113 2.96 7.89 -11.68
N ILE A 114 1.76 7.33 -11.88
CA ILE A 114 1.59 5.89 -11.91
C ILE A 114 2.06 5.33 -13.28
N SER A 115 1.98 6.08 -14.38
CA SER A 115 2.50 5.63 -15.69
C SER A 115 4.03 5.50 -15.68
N GLU A 116 4.75 6.42 -15.03
CA GLU A 116 6.21 6.35 -14.88
C GLU A 116 6.66 5.29 -13.86
N ALA A 117 5.83 4.96 -12.85
CA ALA A 117 6.11 3.86 -11.91
C ALA A 117 6.04 2.46 -12.57
N ASN A 118 5.47 2.37 -13.76
CA ASN A 118 5.40 1.14 -14.54
C ASN A 118 6.63 0.85 -15.39
N GLU A 119 7.57 1.80 -15.51
CA GLU A 119 8.97 1.53 -15.88
C GLU A 119 9.75 1.06 -14.64
#